data_AF-A0A5D2YE25-F1
#
_entry.id   AF-A0A5D2YE25-F1
#
_cell.length_a   1.000
_cell.length_b   1.000
_cell.length_c   1.000
_cell.angle_alpha   90.00
_cell.angle_beta   90.00
_cell.angle_gamma   90.00
#
_symmetry.space_group_name_H-M   'P 1'
#
loop_
_entity.id
_entity.type
_entity.pdbx_description
1 polymer ?
#
loop_
_entity_poly.entity_id
_entity_poly.type
_entity_poly.pdbx_seq_one_letter_code
_entity_poly.pdbx_strand_id
1 'polypeptide(L)'
;MTKVHGTGVYDFKRHHVAEYPVELADKPETKPPHSSSLPSSITLSEIQRDQLTRIAAANWLKSGGSKPEKPFDPQLVKEIYETELTVKSEGKSQRKTVPLQRVMILEVSQYLENYLWPKFDAETASYEHVMSMILMVNEKGRELTIAEKTNYLVFMINAFQSLEDEIVRETVLRLASLRSWHSLSYGRFQI
;
A
#
# COMPACT_ATOMS: atom_id res chain seq x y z
N MET A 1 -34.82 -41.93 40.12
CA MET A 1 -34.46 -40.85 41.07
C MET A 1 -32.94 -40.81 41.09
N THR A 2 -32.20 -39.72 40.90
CA THR A 2 -32.45 -38.28 41.01
C THR A 2 -31.23 -37.55 40.43
N LYS A 3 -31.44 -36.30 40.03
CA LYS A 3 -30.51 -35.36 39.36
C LYS A 3 -29.20 -35.11 40.14
N VAL A 4 -28.11 -34.88 39.40
CA VAL A 4 -26.92 -34.15 39.88
C VAL A 4 -26.78 -32.83 39.12
N HIS A 5 -26.48 -31.77 39.86
CA HIS A 5 -26.56 -30.38 39.46
C HIS A 5 -25.24 -29.83 38.89
N GLY A 6 -25.37 -28.95 37.89
CA GLY A 6 -24.65 -27.67 37.84
C GLY A 6 -23.24 -27.67 37.27
N THR A 7 -23.12 -27.28 36.00
CA THR A 7 -22.16 -26.26 35.57
C THR A 7 -22.81 -25.43 34.45
N GLY A 8 -22.93 -24.12 34.66
CA GLY A 8 -23.56 -23.21 33.72
C GLY A 8 -22.74 -23.11 32.43
N VAL A 9 -23.43 -23.26 31.29
CA VAL A 9 -22.85 -23.05 29.96
C VAL A 9 -22.82 -21.55 29.72
N TYR A 10 -21.62 -20.96 29.64
CA TYR A 10 -21.45 -19.63 29.09
C TYR A 10 -21.89 -19.66 27.61
N ASP A 11 -22.93 -18.88 27.31
CA ASP A 11 -23.51 -18.72 25.98
C ASP A 11 -22.60 -17.86 25.10
N PHE A 12 -21.73 -18.52 24.33
CA PHE A 12 -21.07 -17.86 23.20
C PHE A 12 -22.07 -17.80 22.05
N LYS A 13 -22.84 -16.72 22.00
CA LYS A 13 -23.58 -16.30 20.81
C LYS A 13 -22.64 -16.38 19.60
N ARG A 14 -22.87 -17.39 18.76
CA ARG A 14 -22.18 -17.57 17.47
C ARG A 14 -22.43 -16.32 16.63
N HIS A 15 -21.40 -15.52 16.41
CA HIS A 15 -21.42 -14.54 15.34
C HIS A 15 -21.53 -15.32 14.03
N HIS A 16 -22.64 -15.11 13.32
CA HIS A 16 -22.93 -15.71 12.02
C HIS A 16 -21.76 -15.45 11.06
N VAL A 17 -20.96 -16.48 10.82
CA VAL A 17 -20.08 -16.57 9.65
C VAL A 17 -21.01 -16.70 8.45
N ALA A 18 -20.92 -15.75 7.50
CA ALA A 18 -21.68 -15.80 6.27
C ALA A 18 -21.16 -16.96 5.41
N GLU A 19 -21.85 -18.10 5.43
CA GLU A 19 -21.66 -19.15 4.44
C GLU A 19 -22.30 -18.70 3.13
N TYR A 20 -21.48 -18.48 2.09
CA TYR A 20 -21.97 -18.24 0.74
C TYR A 20 -22.09 -19.60 0.01
N PRO A 21 -23.27 -19.96 -0.52
CA PRO A 21 -23.41 -21.15 -1.35
C PRO A 21 -22.62 -20.98 -2.64
N VAL A 22 -21.75 -21.94 -2.96
CA VAL A 22 -21.11 -22.04 -4.28
C VAL A 22 -22.01 -22.93 -5.14
N GLU A 23 -22.90 -22.34 -5.93
CA GLU A 23 -23.63 -23.07 -6.96
C GLU A 23 -22.70 -23.34 -8.15
N LEU A 24 -22.28 -24.60 -8.29
CA LEU A 24 -21.60 -25.12 -9.48
C LEU A 24 -22.63 -25.36 -10.58
N ALA A 25 -22.78 -24.40 -11.50
CA ALA A 25 -23.53 -24.58 -12.73
C ALA A 25 -22.58 -24.87 -13.91
N ASP A 26 -22.51 -26.14 -14.31
CA ASP A 26 -21.95 -26.58 -15.58
C ASP A 26 -22.86 -26.15 -16.74
N LYS A 27 -22.39 -25.27 -17.63
CA LYS A 27 -22.87 -25.20 -19.02
C LYS A 27 -21.88 -24.48 -19.94
N PRO A 28 -21.59 -25.01 -21.15
CA PRO A 28 -20.71 -24.35 -22.10
C PRO A 28 -21.52 -23.37 -22.97
N GLU A 29 -21.21 -22.09 -22.94
CA GLU A 29 -21.73 -21.10 -23.88
C GLU A 29 -20.59 -20.37 -24.61
N THR A 30 -20.60 -20.52 -25.94
CA THR A 30 -19.72 -19.86 -26.91
C THR A 30 -20.25 -18.47 -27.28
N LYS A 31 -19.53 -17.38 -26.93
CA LYS A 31 -19.75 -16.01 -27.42
C LYS A 31 -18.42 -15.21 -27.56
N PRO A 32 -18.36 -14.16 -28.42
CA PRO A 32 -17.22 -13.79 -29.29
C PRO A 32 -16.17 -12.87 -28.61
N PRO A 33 -15.02 -12.56 -29.26
CA PRO A 33 -13.89 -11.95 -28.58
C PRO A 33 -14.10 -10.45 -28.41
N HIS A 34 -14.41 -10.02 -27.19
CA HIS A 34 -14.25 -8.63 -26.77
C HIS A 34 -13.06 -8.51 -25.83
N SER A 35 -11.97 -8.00 -26.41
CA SER A 35 -10.80 -7.47 -25.75
C SER A 35 -11.17 -6.37 -24.75
N SER A 36 -11.03 -6.63 -23.46
CA SER A 36 -10.78 -5.58 -22.45
C SER A 36 -10.14 -6.17 -21.19
N SER A 37 -9.10 -6.99 -21.39
CA SER A 37 -8.08 -7.13 -20.36
C SER A 37 -7.30 -5.82 -20.38
N LEU A 38 -7.47 -4.97 -19.37
CA LEU A 38 -6.50 -3.91 -19.10
C LEU A 38 -5.13 -4.59 -19.05
N PRO A 39 -4.16 -4.20 -19.88
CA PRO A 39 -2.87 -4.86 -19.86
C PRO A 39 -2.25 -4.59 -18.49
N SER A 40 -2.15 -5.64 -17.69
CA SER A 40 -1.37 -5.69 -16.44
C SER A 40 0.14 -5.55 -16.69
N SER A 41 0.54 -5.30 -17.93
CA SER A 41 1.93 -5.11 -18.36
C SER A 41 2.02 -3.88 -19.25
N ILE A 42 2.66 -2.83 -18.73
CA ILE A 42 3.00 -1.62 -19.48
C ILE A 42 4.23 -1.91 -20.35
N THR A 43 4.20 -1.52 -21.63
CA THR A 43 5.36 -1.75 -22.51
C THR A 43 6.44 -0.68 -22.29
N LEU A 44 7.72 -1.03 -22.50
CA LEU A 44 8.83 -0.07 -22.42
C LEU A 44 8.59 1.16 -23.33
N SER A 45 8.00 0.92 -24.50
CA SER A 45 7.65 1.93 -25.48
C SER A 45 6.54 2.87 -25.00
N GLU A 46 5.63 2.40 -24.15
CA GLU A 46 4.62 3.25 -23.49
C GLU A 46 5.25 4.10 -22.40
N ILE A 47 6.10 3.51 -21.56
CA ILE A 47 6.85 4.24 -20.51
C ILE A 47 7.66 5.38 -21.14
N GLN A 48 8.42 5.10 -22.20
CA GLN A 48 9.28 6.12 -22.83
C GLN A 48 8.51 7.29 -23.45
N ARG A 49 7.26 7.06 -23.90
CA ARG A 49 6.45 8.11 -24.51
C ARG A 49 5.64 8.89 -23.48
N ASP A 50 5.48 8.34 -22.28
CA ASP A 50 4.64 8.91 -21.24
C ASP A 50 5.13 10.28 -20.73
N GLN A 51 4.18 11.12 -20.36
CA GLN A 51 4.46 12.46 -19.84
C GLN A 51 5.21 12.39 -18.49
N LEU A 52 4.87 11.46 -17.60
CA LEU A 52 5.54 11.31 -16.30
C LEU A 52 7.01 10.97 -16.46
N THR A 53 7.37 10.15 -17.45
CA THR A 53 8.76 9.82 -17.76
C THR A 53 9.55 11.05 -18.23
N ARG A 54 8.91 11.96 -18.98
CA ARG A 54 9.53 13.23 -19.38
C ARG A 54 9.69 14.19 -18.21
N ILE A 55 8.67 14.30 -17.36
CA ILE A 55 8.72 15.09 -16.12
C ILE A 55 9.84 14.56 -15.22
N ALA A 56 9.97 13.24 -15.09
CA ALA A 56 11.03 12.60 -14.33
C ALA A 56 12.42 12.94 -14.88
N ALA A 57 12.61 12.80 -16.19
CA ALA A 57 13.85 13.14 -16.88
C ALA A 57 14.26 14.60 -16.70
N ALA A 58 13.27 15.50 -16.52
CA ALA A 58 13.49 16.92 -16.40
C ALA A 58 13.74 17.41 -14.96
N ASN A 59 13.37 16.62 -13.95
CA ASN A 59 13.33 17.10 -12.55
C ASN A 59 14.15 16.25 -11.57
N TRP A 60 14.18 14.92 -11.69
CA TRP A 60 14.81 14.06 -10.67
C TRP A 60 15.62 12.87 -11.19
N LEU A 61 15.44 12.45 -12.43
CA LEU A 61 16.30 11.41 -12.99
C LEU A 61 17.70 11.96 -13.23
N LYS A 62 18.68 11.27 -12.66
CA LYS A 62 20.11 11.54 -12.87
C LYS A 62 20.49 11.08 -14.28
N SER A 63 20.23 11.93 -15.28
CA SER A 63 20.75 11.70 -16.62
C SER A 63 22.28 11.80 -16.54
N GLY A 64 23.00 10.82 -17.07
CA GLY A 64 24.44 10.58 -16.87
C GLY A 64 25.42 11.68 -17.33
N GLY A 65 24.97 12.92 -17.49
CA GLY A 65 25.80 14.09 -17.69
C GLY A 65 25.27 15.27 -16.90
N SER A 66 26.05 15.71 -15.90
CA SER A 66 26.21 17.08 -15.35
C SER A 66 25.12 18.13 -15.64
N LYS A 67 23.84 17.83 -15.47
CA LYS A 67 22.80 18.86 -15.36
C LYS A 67 22.68 19.22 -13.89
N PRO A 68 22.70 20.52 -13.54
CA PRO A 68 22.46 20.92 -12.15
C PRO A 68 21.08 20.42 -11.74
N GLU A 69 21.01 19.78 -10.57
CA GLU A 69 19.74 19.33 -10.00
C GLU A 69 18.79 20.52 -9.90
N LYS A 70 17.59 20.39 -10.47
CA LYS A 70 16.58 21.44 -10.33
C LYS A 70 16.16 21.53 -8.86
N PRO A 71 15.85 22.75 -8.38
CA PRO A 71 15.29 22.91 -7.05
C PRO A 71 13.95 22.17 -6.95
N PHE A 72 13.64 21.73 -5.74
CA PHE A 72 12.38 21.05 -5.43
C PHE A 72 11.20 21.99 -5.70
N ASP A 73 10.17 21.49 -6.39
CA ASP A 73 8.97 22.24 -6.71
C ASP A 73 7.75 21.58 -6.04
N PRO A 74 7.22 22.16 -4.95
CA PRO A 74 6.01 21.65 -4.30
C PRO A 74 4.78 21.68 -5.22
N GLN A 75 4.72 22.63 -6.16
CA GLN A 75 3.58 22.77 -7.06
C GLN A 75 3.53 21.61 -8.06
N LEU A 76 4.69 21.11 -8.50
CA LEU A 76 4.78 19.93 -9.34
C LEU A 76 4.26 18.68 -8.61
N VAL A 77 4.60 18.50 -7.34
CA VAL A 77 4.11 17.38 -6.53
C VAL A 77 2.58 17.44 -6.40
N LYS A 78 2.05 18.64 -6.16
CA LYS A 78 0.60 18.88 -6.12
C LYS A 78 -0.07 18.55 -7.45
N GLU A 79 0.50 19.00 -8.56
CA GLU A 79 -0.03 18.71 -9.90
C GLU A 79 -0.05 17.21 -10.17
N ILE A 80 1.06 16.50 -9.93
CA ILE A 80 1.14 15.03 -10.10
C ILE A 80 0.11 14.33 -9.22
N TYR A 81 -0.06 14.78 -7.98
CA TYR A 81 -1.03 14.20 -7.06
C TYR A 81 -2.47 14.34 -7.55
N GLU A 82 -2.88 15.55 -7.93
CA GLU A 82 -4.26 15.83 -8.36
C GLU A 82 -4.59 15.26 -9.74
N THR A 83 -3.61 15.21 -10.65
CA THR A 83 -3.83 14.81 -12.05
C THR A 83 -3.63 13.31 -12.28
N GLU A 84 -2.61 12.70 -11.66
CA GLU A 84 -2.19 11.32 -11.97
C GLU A 84 -2.48 10.33 -10.83
N LEU A 85 -2.45 10.79 -9.58
CA LEU A 85 -2.66 9.93 -8.41
C LEU A 85 -4.10 9.98 -7.85
N THR A 86 -4.87 11.01 -8.22
CA THR A 86 -6.26 11.17 -7.78
C THR A 86 -7.21 10.89 -8.93
N VAL A 87 -8.27 10.11 -8.68
CA VAL A 87 -9.33 9.94 -9.67
C VAL A 87 -10.49 10.86 -9.31
N LYS A 88 -10.81 11.82 -10.20
CA LYS A 88 -12.00 12.67 -10.04
C LYS A 88 -13.23 11.77 -9.92
N SER A 89 -13.90 11.87 -8.77
CA SER A 89 -15.07 11.06 -8.44
C SER A 89 -16.30 11.54 -9.20
N GLU A 90 -16.38 11.22 -10.49
CA GLU A 90 -17.61 11.41 -11.26
C GLU A 90 -18.53 10.21 -11.03
N GLY A 91 -19.46 10.35 -10.08
CA GLY A 91 -20.56 9.41 -9.87
C GLY A 91 -20.49 8.56 -8.60
N LYS A 92 -21.68 8.21 -8.09
CA LYS A 92 -21.93 7.58 -6.78
C LYS A 92 -21.05 6.36 -6.51
N SER A 93 -20.35 6.42 -5.36
CA SER A 93 -19.87 5.28 -4.56
C SER A 93 -19.24 4.12 -5.33
N GLN A 94 -18.01 4.32 -5.81
CA GLN A 94 -17.05 3.24 -5.87
C GLN A 94 -15.69 3.79 -5.47
N ARG A 95 -15.09 3.19 -4.43
CA ARG A 95 -13.77 3.55 -3.89
C ARG A 95 -12.74 3.29 -4.99
N LYS A 96 -12.51 4.26 -5.86
CA LYS A 96 -11.69 4.10 -7.05
C LYS A 96 -10.23 4.10 -6.61
N THR A 97 -9.57 2.97 -6.77
CA THR A 97 -8.15 2.80 -6.41
C THR A 97 -7.29 3.67 -7.33
N VAL A 98 -6.14 4.12 -6.84
CA VAL A 98 -5.15 4.86 -7.64
C VAL A 98 -4.84 4.07 -8.93
N PRO A 99 -4.75 4.74 -10.10
CA PRO A 99 -4.46 4.06 -11.36
C PRO A 99 -3.10 3.37 -11.31
N LEU A 100 -3.09 2.03 -11.26
CA LEU A 100 -1.87 1.22 -11.09
C LEU A 100 -0.78 1.60 -12.09
N GLN A 101 -1.16 1.80 -13.36
CA GLN A 101 -0.23 2.16 -14.43
C GLN A 101 0.55 3.45 -14.14
N ARG A 102 -0.09 4.47 -13.54
CA ARG A 102 0.58 5.73 -13.20
C ARG A 102 1.58 5.55 -12.08
N VAL A 103 1.21 4.78 -11.05
CA VAL A 103 2.11 4.48 -9.93
C VAL A 103 3.30 3.64 -10.39
N MET A 104 3.08 2.67 -11.27
CA MET A 104 4.16 1.89 -11.88
C MET A 104 5.16 2.76 -12.64
N ILE A 105 4.69 3.74 -13.43
CA ILE A 105 5.59 4.66 -14.15
C ILE A 105 6.40 5.52 -13.16
N LEU A 106 5.75 6.04 -12.12
CA LEU A 106 6.43 6.83 -11.08
C LEU A 106 7.48 6.00 -10.33
N GLU A 107 7.19 4.73 -10.08
CA GLU A 107 8.11 3.78 -9.44
C GLU A 107 9.33 3.51 -10.32
N VAL A 108 9.13 3.19 -11.60
CA VAL A 108 10.23 3.01 -12.57
C VAL A 108 11.09 4.28 -12.67
N SER A 109 10.48 5.46 -12.53
CA SER A 109 11.18 6.74 -12.55
C SER A 109 11.87 7.11 -11.23
N GLN A 110 11.78 6.26 -10.19
CA GLN A 110 12.32 6.47 -8.85
C GLN A 110 11.82 7.79 -8.22
N TYR A 111 10.52 8.07 -8.36
CA TYR A 111 9.90 9.31 -7.85
C TYR A 111 10.04 9.45 -6.33
N LEU A 112 9.92 8.34 -5.58
CA LEU A 112 10.04 8.35 -4.14
C LEU A 112 11.48 8.65 -3.71
N GLU A 113 12.45 7.92 -4.24
CA GLU A 113 13.85 7.93 -3.81
C GLU A 113 14.59 9.18 -4.24
N ASN A 114 14.31 9.66 -5.46
CA ASN A 114 15.07 10.77 -6.04
C ASN A 114 14.38 12.13 -5.89
N TYR A 115 13.07 12.18 -5.65
CA TYR A 115 12.33 13.45 -5.62
C TYR A 115 11.58 13.71 -4.30
N LEU A 116 10.78 12.76 -3.82
CA LEU A 116 9.94 12.98 -2.64
C LEU A 116 10.72 12.87 -1.32
N TRP A 117 11.43 11.74 -1.10
CA TRP A 117 12.07 11.43 0.17
C TRP A 117 13.22 12.38 0.53
N PRO A 118 14.17 12.71 -0.37
CA PRO A 118 15.28 13.59 -0.03
C PRO A 118 14.87 15.04 0.24
N LYS A 119 13.66 15.43 -0.17
CA LYS A 119 13.11 16.79 -0.07
C LYS A 119 11.96 16.88 0.93
N PHE A 120 11.74 15.83 1.72
CA PHE A 120 10.72 15.80 2.76
C PHE A 120 11.22 16.52 4.01
N ASP A 121 10.42 17.45 4.51
CA ASP A 121 10.56 18.07 5.83
C ASP A 121 9.22 17.97 6.56
N ALA A 122 9.23 17.41 7.77
CA ALA A 122 8.01 17.11 8.52
C ALA A 122 7.22 18.39 8.91
N GLU A 123 7.91 19.52 9.05
CA GLU A 123 7.28 20.78 9.46
C GLU A 123 6.66 21.54 8.28
N THR A 124 7.20 21.38 7.07
CA THR A 124 6.77 22.16 5.88
C THR A 124 6.08 21.32 4.81
N ALA A 125 6.05 19.99 4.93
CA ALA A 125 5.47 19.12 3.92
C ALA A 125 3.97 19.38 3.72
N SER A 126 3.56 19.52 2.46
CA SER A 126 2.15 19.63 2.12
C SER A 126 1.45 18.27 2.21
N TYR A 127 0.13 18.30 2.28
CA TYR A 127 -0.70 17.10 2.28
C TYR A 127 -0.44 16.22 1.04
N GLU A 128 -0.32 16.84 -0.13
CA GLU A 128 -0.09 16.15 -1.41
C GLU A 128 1.28 15.47 -1.45
N HIS A 129 2.30 16.07 -0.82
CA HIS A 129 3.63 15.47 -0.68
C HIS A 129 3.56 14.20 0.17
N VAL A 130 2.97 14.29 1.35
CA VAL A 130 2.82 13.15 2.27
C VAL A 130 1.97 12.05 1.63
N MET A 131 0.87 12.40 0.99
CA MET A 131 -0.01 11.41 0.36
C MET A 131 0.67 10.73 -0.84
N SER A 132 1.41 11.48 -1.66
CA SER A 132 2.20 10.92 -2.75
C SER A 132 3.23 9.91 -2.21
N MET A 133 3.92 10.22 -1.12
CA MET A 133 4.85 9.29 -0.48
C MET A 133 4.15 8.00 -0.01
N ILE A 134 3.01 8.13 0.67
CA ILE A 134 2.24 6.97 1.16
C ILE A 134 1.80 6.08 0.00
N LEU A 135 1.36 6.67 -1.11
CA LEU A 135 0.94 5.92 -2.29
C LEU A 135 2.11 5.16 -2.93
N MET A 136 3.28 5.78 -3.06
CA MET A 136 4.48 5.11 -3.57
C MET A 136 4.94 3.96 -2.66
N VAL A 137 4.93 4.17 -1.33
CA VAL A 137 5.28 3.12 -0.36
C VAL A 137 4.29 1.95 -0.43
N ASN A 138 3.00 2.24 -0.58
CA ASN A 138 1.97 1.21 -0.71
C ASN A 138 2.15 0.38 -1.99
N GLU A 139 2.57 0.97 -3.10
CA GLU A 139 2.84 0.23 -4.34
C GLU A 139 4.03 -0.72 -4.18
N LYS A 140 5.12 -0.29 -3.55
CA LYS A 140 6.23 -1.18 -3.21
C LYS A 140 5.78 -2.38 -2.38
N GLY A 141 4.81 -2.19 -1.48
CA GLY A 141 4.19 -3.25 -0.71
C GLY A 141 3.14 -4.10 -1.48
N ARG A 142 2.71 -3.69 -2.68
CA ARG A 142 1.79 -4.47 -3.53
C ARG A 142 2.47 -5.60 -4.26
N GLU A 143 3.77 -5.51 -4.51
CA GLU A 143 4.55 -6.59 -5.13
C GLU A 143 4.48 -7.89 -4.31
N LEU A 144 4.29 -7.77 -2.99
CA LEU A 144 4.02 -8.92 -2.13
C LEU A 144 2.62 -9.49 -2.42
N THR A 145 2.61 -10.74 -2.87
CA THR A 145 1.40 -11.56 -3.00
C THR A 145 0.68 -11.70 -1.66
N ILE A 146 -0.61 -12.04 -1.70
CA ILE A 146 -1.40 -12.31 -0.48
C ILE A 146 -0.76 -13.43 0.34
N ALA A 147 -0.20 -14.45 -0.33
CA ALA A 147 0.50 -15.55 0.32
C ALA A 147 1.76 -15.05 1.06
N GLU A 148 2.59 -14.23 0.42
CA GLU A 148 3.78 -13.66 1.06
C GLU A 148 3.41 -12.76 2.24
N LYS A 149 2.41 -11.89 2.09
CA LYS A 149 1.90 -11.05 3.20
C LYS A 149 1.43 -11.89 4.38
N THR A 150 0.72 -12.98 4.10
CA THR A 150 0.24 -13.91 5.14
C THR A 150 1.40 -14.61 5.81
N ASN A 151 2.40 -15.09 5.06
CA ASN A 151 3.59 -15.73 5.59
C ASN A 151 4.43 -14.78 6.45
N TYR A 152 4.61 -13.53 6.02
CA TYR A 152 5.26 -12.49 6.82
C TYR A 152 4.50 -12.23 8.11
N LEU A 153 3.17 -12.13 8.05
CA LEU A 153 2.36 -11.90 9.25
C LEU A 153 2.46 -13.07 10.24
N VAL A 154 2.38 -14.31 9.75
CA VAL A 154 2.57 -15.52 10.58
C VAL A 154 3.98 -15.56 11.17
N PHE A 155 5.00 -15.25 10.37
CA PHE A 155 6.38 -15.13 10.87
C PHE A 155 6.50 -14.09 11.98
N MET A 156 5.93 -12.90 11.79
CA MET A 156 5.96 -11.84 12.79
C MET A 156 5.24 -12.25 14.08
N ILE A 157 4.07 -12.89 13.98
CA ILE A 157 3.36 -13.43 15.15
C ILE A 157 4.25 -14.43 15.90
N ASN A 158 4.83 -15.40 15.20
CA ASN A 158 5.69 -16.41 15.80
C ASN A 158 6.96 -15.80 16.41
N ALA A 159 7.52 -14.76 15.80
CA ALA A 159 8.68 -14.03 16.30
C ALA A 159 8.34 -13.27 17.61
N PHE A 160 7.18 -12.60 17.67
CA PHE A 160 6.70 -11.96 18.90
C PHE A 160 6.26 -12.95 19.99
N GLN A 161 5.84 -14.16 19.62
CA GLN A 161 5.55 -15.23 20.58
C GLN A 161 6.82 -15.91 21.11
N SER A 162 7.95 -15.80 20.39
CA SER A 162 9.24 -16.41 20.74
C SER A 162 10.22 -15.45 21.42
N LEU A 163 9.74 -14.44 22.15
CA LEU A 163 10.62 -13.47 22.85
C LEU A 163 11.46 -14.08 23.99
N GLU A 164 11.20 -15.34 24.36
CA GLU A 164 12.06 -16.09 25.27
C GLU A 164 13.45 -16.37 24.64
N ASP A 165 13.50 -16.55 23.32
CA ASP A 165 14.75 -16.68 22.57
C ASP A 165 15.48 -15.33 22.51
N GLU A 166 16.73 -15.32 22.96
CA GLU A 166 17.52 -14.11 23.10
C GLU A 166 17.84 -13.41 21.77
N ILE A 167 18.09 -14.18 20.71
CA ILE A 167 18.40 -13.66 19.38
C ILE A 167 17.14 -13.03 18.76
N VAL A 168 16.01 -13.71 18.90
CA VAL A 168 14.71 -13.20 18.44
C VAL A 168 14.31 -11.95 19.24
N ARG A 169 14.47 -11.98 20.56
CA ARG A 169 14.15 -10.85 21.44
C ARG A 169 14.92 -9.59 21.09
N GLU A 170 16.23 -9.69 20.88
CA GLU A 170 17.08 -8.53 20.62
C GLU A 170 16.72 -7.80 19.31
N THR A 171 16.23 -8.55 18.33
CA THR A 171 15.83 -8.01 17.02
C THR A 171 14.39 -7.49 17.04
N VAL A 172 13.46 -8.28 17.59
CA VAL A 172 12.02 -7.99 17.57
C VAL A 172 11.66 -6.84 18.53
N LEU A 173 12.26 -6.74 19.71
CA LEU A 173 11.93 -5.67 20.67
C LEU A 173 12.30 -4.27 20.17
N ARG A 174 13.23 -4.14 19.21
CA ARG A 174 13.53 -2.84 18.59
C ARG A 174 12.29 -2.27 17.87
N LEU A 175 11.46 -3.14 17.30
CA LEU A 175 10.22 -2.79 16.60
C LEU A 175 9.13 -2.30 17.56
N ALA A 176 9.14 -2.77 18.81
CA ALA A 176 8.22 -2.37 19.87
C ALA A 176 8.85 -1.38 20.87
N SER A 177 9.97 -0.74 20.51
CA SER A 177 10.67 0.17 21.40
C SER A 177 9.86 1.43 21.71
N LEU A 178 10.18 2.12 22.81
CA LEU A 178 9.59 3.43 23.15
C LEU A 178 9.59 4.43 21.99
N ARG A 179 10.54 4.33 21.05
CA ARG A 179 10.57 5.18 19.85
C ARG A 179 9.36 4.97 18.95
N SER A 180 8.76 3.78 18.93
CA SER A 180 7.52 3.51 18.21
C SER A 180 6.33 4.34 18.72
N TRP A 181 6.37 4.79 19.97
CA TRP A 181 5.28 5.57 20.56
C TRP A 181 5.20 6.99 20.00
N HIS A 182 6.29 7.51 19.40
CA HIS A 182 6.27 8.79 18.68
C HIS A 182 5.36 8.78 17.44
N SER A 183 4.96 7.60 16.95
CA SER A 183 3.99 7.47 15.86
C SER A 183 2.53 7.44 16.35
N LEU A 184 2.30 7.41 17.67
CA LEU A 184 0.95 7.43 18.23
C LEU A 184 0.36 8.84 18.14
N SER A 185 -0.94 8.93 17.87
CA SER A 185 -1.64 10.20 17.92
C SER A 185 -1.65 10.75 19.35
N TYR A 186 -1.66 12.08 19.48
CA TYR A 186 -1.53 12.78 20.76
C TYR A 186 -2.51 12.25 21.84
N GLY A 187 -3.77 12.01 21.48
CA GLY A 187 -4.79 11.49 22.42
C GLY A 187 -4.57 10.03 22.88
N ARG A 188 -3.71 9.26 22.21
CA ARG A 188 -3.32 7.89 22.61
C ARG A 188 -2.07 7.87 23.48
N PHE A 189 -1.27 8.94 23.43
CA PHE A 189 -0.03 9.08 24.20
C PHE A 189 -0.27 9.59 25.63
N GLN A 190 -1.41 10.23 25.90
CA GLN A 190 -1.73 10.86 27.20
C GLN A 190 -2.39 9.94 28.25
N ILE A 191 -2.38 8.61 28.05
CA ILE A 191 -2.85 7.64 29.06
C ILE A 191 -1.67 7.30 29.99
#